data_AF-A0A438EL99-F1
#
_entry.id   AF-A0A438EL99-F1
#
_cell.length_a   1.000
_cell.length_b   1.000
_cell.length_c   1.000
_cell.angle_alpha   90.00
_cell.angle_beta   90.00
_cell.angle_gamma   90.00
#
_symmetry.space_group_name_H-M   'P 1'
#
loop_
_entity.id
_entity.type
_entity.pdbx_description
1 polymer ?
#
loop_
_entity_poly.entity_id
_entity_poly.type
_entity_poly.pdbx_seq_one_letter_code
_entity_poly.pdbx_strand_id
1 'polypeptide(L)'
;MSIQMCPHYLFYVGISILVCPLAAESYALVDHKYGPCKPKNCGSGPNISYPFYIYDTEIDFCGHPGFGIFCEENKPLFRTSRNYFIEDISYETQSFRLVNKEVVNTSCVAP
;
A
#
# COMPACT_ATOMS: atom_id res chain seq x y z
N MET A 1 31.66 15.81 -20.65
CA MET A 1 30.24 16.07 -20.97
C MET A 1 29.85 17.32 -20.19
N SER A 2 30.07 18.50 -20.76
CA SER A 2 29.80 19.78 -20.09
C SER A 2 28.41 20.26 -20.50
N ILE A 3 27.51 20.36 -19.54
CA ILE A 3 26.10 20.70 -19.77
C ILE A 3 26.02 22.23 -19.85
N GLN A 4 25.94 22.79 -21.06
CA GLN A 4 25.74 24.21 -21.29
C GLN A 4 24.28 24.57 -20.97
N MET A 5 24.01 25.08 -19.78
CA MET A 5 22.68 25.56 -19.39
C MET A 5 22.50 27.01 -19.86
N CYS A 6 21.45 27.27 -20.64
CA CYS A 6 21.17 28.60 -21.20
C CYS A 6 20.92 29.65 -20.10
N PRO A 7 21.37 30.90 -20.27
CA PRO A 7 21.25 31.96 -19.26
C PRO A 7 19.80 32.29 -18.87
N HIS A 8 18.83 31.96 -19.73
CA HIS A 8 17.40 32.10 -19.46
C HIS A 8 16.89 31.10 -18.39
N TYR A 9 17.54 29.92 -18.29
CA TYR A 9 17.23 28.92 -17.27
C TYR A 9 17.68 29.36 -15.87
N LEU A 10 18.86 29.98 -15.78
CA LEU A 10 19.36 30.56 -14.53
C LEU A 10 18.49 31.72 -14.04
N PHE A 11 17.97 32.52 -14.97
CA PHE A 11 17.04 33.60 -14.66
C PHE A 11 15.70 33.08 -14.13
N TYR A 12 15.17 32.01 -14.74
CA TYR A 12 13.94 31.35 -14.31
C TYR A 12 14.05 30.73 -12.92
N VAL A 13 15.17 30.03 -12.64
CA VAL A 13 15.45 29.44 -11.32
C VAL A 13 15.61 30.52 -10.25
N GLY A 14 16.24 31.66 -10.58
CA GLY A 14 16.38 32.80 -9.65
C GLY A 14 15.03 33.42 -9.27
N ILE A 15 14.11 33.55 -10.23
CA ILE A 15 12.75 34.05 -9.99
C ILE A 15 11.95 33.07 -9.10
N SER A 16 12.07 31.76 -9.34
CA SER A 16 11.42 30.73 -8.50
C SER A 16 11.93 30.72 -7.06
N ILE A 17 13.22 31.01 -6.83
CA ILE A 17 13.81 31.10 -5.48
C ILE A 17 13.34 32.37 -4.75
N LEU A 18 13.21 33.50 -5.45
CA LEU A 18 12.78 34.78 -4.87
C LEU A 18 11.29 34.82 -4.46
N VAL A 19 10.45 33.98 -5.07
CA VAL A 19 9.01 33.85 -4.75
C VAL A 19 8.74 32.84 -3.62
N CYS A 20 9.77 32.14 -3.12
CA CYS A 20 9.62 31.16 -2.04
C CYS A 20 10.20 31.64 -0.69
N PRO A 21 9.58 32.64 -0.03
CA PRO A 21 9.70 32.73 1.42
C PRO A 21 8.32 32.85 2.09
N LEU A 22 7.44 31.86 1.91
CA LEU A 22 6.45 31.39 2.92
C LEU A 22 5.52 30.32 2.33
N ALA A 23 6.08 29.18 1.92
CA ALA A 23 5.32 27.94 1.79
C ALA A 23 6.31 26.77 1.87
N ALA A 24 6.95 26.62 3.03
CA ALA A 24 7.31 25.27 3.47
C ALA A 24 6.02 24.55 3.88
N GLU A 25 5.03 24.49 2.99
CA GLU A 25 4.11 23.38 3.00
C GLU A 25 4.97 22.22 2.51
N SER A 26 5.18 21.26 3.40
CA SER A 26 5.80 19.99 3.04
C SER A 26 5.22 19.56 1.69
N TYR A 27 6.05 19.34 0.68
CA TYR A 27 5.67 18.50 -0.44
C TYR A 27 5.56 17.07 0.09
N ALA A 28 4.59 16.82 0.99
CA ALA A 28 3.95 15.55 0.98
C ALA A 28 3.38 15.46 -0.43
N LEU A 29 4.00 14.64 -1.29
CA LEU A 29 3.31 14.12 -2.46
C LEU A 29 2.13 13.31 -1.92
N VAL A 30 1.08 14.01 -1.51
CA VAL A 30 -0.24 13.41 -1.37
C VAL A 30 -0.62 13.16 -2.82
N ASP A 31 -0.29 11.97 -3.29
CA ASP A 31 -0.74 11.47 -4.58
C ASP A 31 -2.27 11.55 -4.58
N HIS A 32 -2.80 12.64 -5.15
CA HIS A 32 -4.23 12.92 -5.29
C HIS A 32 -4.92 11.93 -6.24
N LYS A 33 -4.21 10.91 -6.73
CA LYS A 33 -4.77 9.84 -7.56
C LYS A 33 -5.44 8.74 -6.73
N TYR A 34 -5.22 8.72 -5.41
CA TYR A 34 -6.00 7.93 -4.46
C TYR A 34 -7.07 8.83 -3.82
N GLY A 35 -8.29 8.86 -4.37
CA GLY A 35 -9.44 9.13 -3.50
C GLY A 35 -9.35 8.21 -2.28
N PRO A 36 -9.83 8.58 -1.07
CA PRO A 36 -9.50 7.89 0.17
C PRO A 36 -9.98 6.44 0.08
N CYS A 37 -9.08 5.52 -0.28
CA CYS A 37 -9.36 4.10 -0.29
C CYS A 37 -9.63 3.73 1.15
N LYS A 38 -10.91 3.64 1.50
CA LYS A 38 -11.31 3.34 2.86
C LYS A 38 -10.82 1.94 3.19
N PRO A 39 -10.18 1.73 4.35
CA PRO A 39 -9.85 0.39 4.80
C PRO A 39 -11.09 -0.51 4.77
N LYS A 40 -10.93 -1.75 4.32
CA LYS A 40 -11.99 -2.75 4.22
C LYS A 40 -11.63 -3.99 5.04
N ASN A 41 -12.60 -4.87 5.27
CA ASN A 41 -12.39 -6.10 6.02
C ASN A 41 -13.20 -7.23 5.37
N CYS A 42 -12.76 -8.47 5.54
CA CYS A 42 -13.52 -9.65 5.08
C CYS A 42 -14.69 -10.02 6.02
N GLY A 43 -14.90 -9.30 7.11
CA GLY A 43 -15.87 -9.57 8.17
C GLY A 43 -15.19 -9.96 9.49
N SER A 44 -14.05 -10.64 9.42
CA SER A 44 -13.18 -10.98 10.54
C SER A 44 -11.71 -10.80 10.17
N GLY A 45 -10.85 -10.52 11.16
CA GLY A 45 -9.42 -10.29 10.97
C GLY A 45 -9.07 -8.80 10.81
N PRO A 46 -7.87 -8.47 10.31
CA PRO A 46 -7.38 -7.09 10.22
C PRO A 46 -8.07 -6.29 9.12
N ASN A 47 -8.10 -4.97 9.29
CA ASN A 47 -8.47 -4.05 8.21
C ASN A 47 -7.39 -4.05 7.12
N ILE A 48 -7.82 -4.02 5.87
CA ILE A 48 -7.03 -4.08 4.64
C ILE A 48 -7.09 -2.70 3.98
N SER A 49 -5.92 -2.10 3.81
CA SER A 49 -5.70 -0.85 3.10
C SER A 49 -4.41 -0.92 2.28
N TYR A 50 -4.16 0.13 1.49
CA TYR A 50 -2.95 0.26 0.69
C TYR A 50 -1.68 -0.10 1.51
N PRO A 51 -0.75 -0.89 0.94
CA PRO A 51 -0.67 -1.37 -0.44
C PRO A 51 -1.54 -2.60 -0.75
N PHE A 52 -2.19 -3.20 0.25
CA PHE A 52 -3.01 -4.39 0.08
C PHE A 52 -4.45 -4.02 -0.33
N TYR A 53 -5.13 -4.91 -1.04
CA TYR A 53 -6.50 -4.67 -1.49
C TYR A 53 -7.30 -5.96 -1.63
N ILE A 54 -8.62 -5.86 -1.54
CA ILE A 54 -9.53 -6.99 -1.75
C ILE A 54 -9.88 -7.07 -3.24
N TYR A 55 -9.67 -8.23 -3.88
CA TYR A 55 -9.88 -8.42 -5.33
C TYR A 55 -11.30 -8.10 -5.82
N ASP A 56 -12.30 -8.26 -4.96
CA ASP A 56 -13.72 -8.14 -5.34
C ASP A 56 -14.24 -6.69 -5.32
N THR A 57 -13.44 -5.75 -4.82
CA THR A 57 -13.92 -4.38 -4.68
C THR A 57 -13.34 -3.46 -5.73
N GLU A 58 -14.25 -2.89 -6.52
CA GLU A 58 -13.98 -1.91 -7.57
C GLU A 58 -12.91 -0.90 -7.16
N ILE A 59 -12.02 -0.66 -8.13
CA ILE A 59 -10.95 0.34 -8.25
C ILE A 59 -9.56 -0.30 -8.20
N ASP A 60 -9.01 -0.57 -9.39
CA ASP A 60 -7.62 -0.97 -9.65
C ASP A 60 -6.58 -0.02 -9.03
N PHE A 61 -7.00 1.18 -8.62
CA PHE A 61 -6.16 2.18 -7.98
C PHE A 61 -6.02 2.01 -6.45
N CYS A 62 -6.80 1.15 -5.77
CA CYS A 62 -6.77 1.06 -4.31
C CYS A 62 -5.75 0.07 -3.72
N GLY A 63 -4.88 -0.49 -4.55
CA GLY A 63 -3.83 -1.40 -4.09
C GLY A 63 -2.66 -1.48 -5.05
N HIS A 64 -1.57 -2.08 -4.57
CA HIS A 64 -0.38 -2.34 -5.37
C HIS A 64 -0.51 -3.69 -6.10
N PRO A 65 -0.22 -3.76 -7.41
CA PRO A 65 -0.29 -5.02 -8.16
C PRO A 65 0.46 -6.17 -7.47
N GLY A 66 -0.20 -7.32 -7.31
CA GLY A 66 0.38 -8.50 -6.64
C GLY A 66 0.13 -8.61 -5.14
N PHE A 67 -0.47 -7.59 -4.52
CA PHE A 67 -0.87 -7.60 -3.10
C PHE A 67 -2.38 -7.80 -2.90
N GLY A 68 -3.04 -8.44 -3.86
CA GLY A 68 -4.46 -8.73 -3.79
C GLY A 68 -4.77 -9.84 -2.78
N ILE A 69 -5.84 -9.62 -2.03
CA ILE A 69 -6.34 -10.49 -0.97
C ILE A 69 -7.74 -10.96 -1.36
N PHE A 70 -8.02 -12.25 -1.12
CA PHE A 70 -9.36 -12.82 -1.24
C PHE A 70 -10.03 -12.85 0.13
N CYS A 71 -11.36 -12.85 0.14
CA CYS A 71 -12.12 -13.15 1.35
C CYS A 71 -12.71 -14.55 1.24
N GLU A 72 -12.52 -15.37 2.26
CA GLU A 72 -13.07 -16.73 2.32
C GLU A 72 -13.53 -17.00 3.76
N GLU A 73 -14.77 -17.45 3.95
CA GLU A 73 -15.35 -17.71 5.28
C GLU A 73 -15.22 -16.50 6.25
N ASN A 74 -15.46 -15.29 5.73
CA ASN A 74 -15.27 -14.01 6.41
C ASN A 74 -13.83 -13.67 6.85
N LYS A 75 -12.82 -14.43 6.40
CA LYS A 75 -11.41 -14.20 6.74
C LYS A 75 -10.60 -13.78 5.51
N PRO A 76 -9.56 -12.93 5.68
CA PRO A 76 -8.66 -12.58 4.61
C PRO A 76 -7.75 -13.77 4.26
N LEU A 77 -7.63 -14.03 2.96
CA LEU A 77 -6.89 -15.14 2.39
C LEU A 77 -5.87 -14.63 1.37
N PHE A 78 -4.61 -14.99 1.56
CA PHE A 78 -3.56 -14.81 0.58
C PHE A 78 -3.34 -16.11 -0.19
N ARG A 79 -3.47 -16.05 -1.51
CA ARG A 79 -3.32 -17.21 -2.40
C ARG A 79 -2.01 -17.13 -3.16
N THR A 80 -1.18 -18.14 -2.97
CA THR A 80 0.03 -18.39 -3.75
C THR A 80 -0.04 -19.82 -4.32
N SER A 81 1.01 -20.62 -4.24
CA SER A 81 0.95 -22.08 -4.45
C SER A 81 0.07 -22.81 -3.42
N ARG A 82 -0.13 -22.20 -2.24
CA ARG A 82 -1.02 -22.65 -1.17
C ARG A 82 -1.92 -21.51 -0.70
N ASN A 83 -2.90 -21.85 0.11
CA ASN A 83 -3.85 -20.91 0.70
C ASN A 83 -3.46 -20.61 2.15
N TYR A 84 -3.34 -19.33 2.47
CA TYR A 84 -2.98 -18.86 3.81
C TYR A 84 -4.01 -17.85 4.30
N PHE A 85 -4.46 -18.00 5.54
CA PHE A 85 -5.20 -16.93 6.19
C PHE A 85 -4.23 -15.84 6.66
N ILE A 86 -4.63 -14.59 6.52
CA ILE A 86 -3.91 -13.45 7.07
C ILE A 86 -4.42 -13.22 8.50
N GLU A 87 -3.52 -13.33 9.47
CA GLU A 87 -3.85 -13.13 10.88
C GLU A 87 -3.65 -11.68 11.30
N ASP A 88 -2.61 -11.03 10.78
CA ASP A 88 -2.23 -9.65 11.12
C ASP A 88 -1.53 -8.96 9.95
N ILE A 89 -1.62 -7.62 9.91
CA ILE A 89 -0.99 -6.78 8.89
C ILE A 89 -0.20 -5.67 9.57
N SER A 90 1.10 -5.60 9.28
CA SER A 90 1.97 -4.49 9.67
C SER A 90 2.06 -3.49 8.52
N TYR A 91 1.47 -2.31 8.71
CA TYR A 91 1.54 -1.22 7.73
C TYR A 91 2.86 -0.46 7.76
N GLU A 92 3.57 -0.47 8.90
CA GLU A 92 4.90 0.13 9.01
C GLU A 92 5.91 -0.60 8.10
N THR A 93 5.86 -1.92 8.11
CA THR A 93 6.77 -2.78 7.33
C THR A 93 6.16 -3.29 6.03
N GLN A 94 4.91 -2.93 5.73
CA GLN A 94 4.14 -3.42 4.58
C GLN A 94 4.19 -4.95 4.44
N SER A 95 3.94 -5.66 5.54
CA SER A 95 3.98 -7.12 5.60
C SER A 95 2.74 -7.70 6.30
N PHE A 96 2.48 -8.99 6.10
CA PHE A 96 1.39 -9.69 6.78
C PHE A 96 1.85 -11.04 7.34
N ARG A 97 1.23 -11.44 8.46
CA ARG A 97 1.47 -12.72 9.12
C ARG A 97 0.50 -13.76 8.59
N LEU A 98 1.05 -14.84 8.03
CA LEU A 98 0.29 -15.90 7.37
C LEU A 98 0.16 -17.13 8.26
N VAL A 99 -1.02 -17.74 8.23
CA VAL A 99 -1.29 -19.05 8.84
C VAL A 99 -1.76 -20.00 7.74
N ASN A 100 -1.17 -21.19 7.66
CA ASN A 100 -1.55 -22.18 6.66
C ASN A 100 -3.00 -22.63 6.90
N LYS A 101 -3.87 -22.42 5.89
CA LYS A 101 -5.29 -22.80 5.95
C LYS A 101 -5.49 -24.27 6.31
N GLU A 102 -4.62 -25.15 5.84
CA GLU A 102 -4.71 -26.60 6.05
C GLU A 102 -4.34 -27.02 7.49
N VAL A 103 -3.57 -26.20 8.21
CA VAL A 103 -3.06 -26.50 9.57
C VAL A 103 -3.94 -25.88 10.66
N VAL A 104 -4.74 -24.86 10.33
CA VAL A 104 -5.63 -24.16 11.29
C VAL A 104 -6.57 -25.11 12.05
N ASN A 105 -6.95 -26.23 11.44
CA ASN A 105 -7.85 -27.22 12.05
C ASN A 105 -7.15 -28.47 12.59
N THR A 106 -5.81 -28.50 12.57
CA THR A 106 -5.04 -29.63 13.10
C THR A 106 -4.43 -29.24 14.44
N SER A 107 -4.75 -29.99 15.50
CA SER A 107 -4.09 -29.84 16.79
C SER A 107 -2.62 -30.23 16.65
N CYS A 108 -1.70 -29.29 16.90
CA CYS A 108 -0.30 -29.62 17.02
C CYS A 108 -0.12 -30.50 18.27
N VAL A 109 0.35 -31.73 18.08
CA VAL A 109 0.86 -32.54 19.19
C VAL A 109 2.29 -32.10 19.44
N ALA A 110 2.55 -31.48 20.59
CA ALA A 110 3.93 -31.23 21.02
C ALA A 110 4.62 -32.58 21.29
N PRO A 111 5.87 -32.77 20.86
CA PRO A 111 6.66 -33.94 21.22
C PRO A 111 6.90 -34.05 22.73
#